data_AF-A0A1M6GD42-F1
#
_entry.id   AF-A0A1M6GD42-F1
#
_cell.length_a   1.000
_cell.length_b   1.000
_cell.length_c   1.000
_cell.angle_alpha   90.00
_cell.angle_beta   90.00
_cell.angle_gamma   90.00
#
_symmetry.space_group_name_H-M   'P 1'
#
loop_
_entity.id
_entity.type
_entity.pdbx_description
1 polymer ?
#
loop_
_entity_poly.entity_id
_entity_poly.type
_entity_poly.pdbx_seq_one_letter_code
_entity_poly.pdbx_strand_id
1 'polypeptide(L)'
;MYTNSAEIGYWIGEPFWGKGIATKAIALITKYGFENLGLRRIFAGVFEFNVISMKVLEKNGYQKEGIFKKSVIKNDRIWDEHRYYRVHPDIA
;
A
#
# COMPACT_ATOMS: atom_id res chain seq x y z
N MET A 1 -2.84 -20.05 -10.27
CA MET A 1 -1.50 -19.65 -9.80
C MET A 1 -1.55 -18.17 -9.47
N TYR A 2 -1.23 -17.76 -8.24
CA TYR A 2 -1.18 -16.33 -7.86
C TYR A 2 0.10 -15.71 -8.42
N THR A 3 0.04 -15.15 -9.62
CA THR A 3 1.19 -14.59 -10.35
C THR A 3 0.94 -13.13 -10.69
N ASN A 4 2.02 -12.37 -10.91
CA ASN A 4 1.99 -10.96 -11.32
C ASN A 4 1.21 -10.04 -10.36
N SER A 5 1.10 -10.44 -9.09
CA SER A 5 0.60 -9.62 -8.00
C SER A 5 1.71 -9.47 -6.96
N ALA A 6 1.90 -8.26 -6.42
CA ALA A 6 2.91 -8.02 -5.38
C ALA A 6 2.36 -7.17 -4.24
N GLU A 7 2.92 -7.40 -3.05
CA GLU A 7 2.71 -6.52 -1.90
C GLU A 7 3.74 -5.38 -1.90
N ILE A 8 3.32 -4.19 -1.46
CA ILE A 8 4.22 -3.10 -1.10
C ILE A 8 4.08 -2.73 0.37
N GLY A 9 5.23 -2.62 1.03
CA GLY A 9 5.37 -2.05 2.37
C GLY A 9 6.37 -0.89 2.33
N TYR A 10 6.13 0.13 3.15
CA TYR A 10 7.01 1.30 3.19
C TYR A 10 7.02 1.94 4.57
N TRP A 11 8.16 2.54 4.91
CA TRP A 11 8.38 3.27 6.14
C TRP A 11 9.27 4.47 5.88
N ILE A 12 8.98 5.58 6.53
CA ILE A 12 9.74 6.82 6.46
C ILE A 12 10.15 7.15 7.89
N GLY A 13 11.39 7.60 8.10
CA GLY A 13 11.83 8.08 9.40
C GLY A 13 11.03 9.31 9.84
N GLU A 14 10.72 9.40 11.13
CA GLU A 14 9.89 10.47 11.72
C GLU A 14 10.33 11.90 11.35
N PRO A 15 11.64 12.25 11.30
CA PRO A 15 12.09 13.58 10.87
C PRO A 15 11.75 13.96 9.41
N PHE A 16 11.26 13.00 8.62
CA PHE A 16 10.94 13.15 7.20
C PHE A 16 9.44 13.04 6.91
N TRP A 17 8.60 12.89 7.94
CA TRP A 17 7.15 12.87 7.77
C TRP A 17 6.61 14.23 7.27
N GLY A 18 5.43 14.21 6.65
CA GLY A 18 4.78 15.42 6.14
C GLY A 18 5.40 16.02 4.87
N LYS A 19 6.57 15.56 4.42
CA LYS A 19 7.30 16.10 3.25
C LYS A 19 6.88 15.51 1.90
N GLY A 20 5.82 14.70 1.86
CA GLY A 20 5.33 14.04 0.64
C GLY A 20 6.23 12.93 0.08
N ILE A 21 7.27 12.52 0.82
CA ILE A 21 8.26 11.52 0.37
C ILE A 21 7.60 10.17 0.11
N ALA A 22 6.78 9.66 1.05
CA ALA A 22 6.07 8.41 0.86
C ALA A 22 5.16 8.45 -0.39
N THR A 23 4.43 9.55 -0.60
CA THR A 23 3.57 9.70 -1.78
C THR A 23 4.37 9.61 -3.09
N LYS A 24 5.51 10.30 -3.17
CA LYS A 24 6.39 10.24 -4.34
C LYS A 24 7.01 8.85 -4.55
N ALA A 25 7.48 8.22 -3.47
CA ALA A 25 8.07 6.89 -3.53
C ALA A 25 7.04 5.85 -4.02
N ILE A 26 5.81 5.92 -3.51
CA ILE A 26 4.73 5.00 -3.91
C ILE A 26 4.32 5.21 -5.37
N ALA A 27 4.28 6.46 -5.85
CA ALA A 27 4.03 6.75 -7.26
C ALA A 27 5.10 6.09 -8.16
N LEU A 28 6.37 6.27 -7.81
CA LEU A 28 7.51 5.75 -8.58
C LEU A 28 7.55 4.22 -8.59
N ILE A 29 7.42 3.57 -7.42
CA ILE A 29 7.51 2.11 -7.34
C ILE A 29 6.28 1.43 -7.95
N THR A 30 5.10 2.03 -7.85
CA THR A 30 3.88 1.52 -8.50
C THR A 30 4.03 1.56 -10.02
N LYS A 31 4.53 2.69 -10.56
CA LYS A 31 4.83 2.83 -11.99
C LYS A 31 5.84 1.79 -12.45
N TYR A 32 6.95 1.65 -11.73
CA TYR A 32 7.98 0.66 -12.04
C TYR A 32 7.45 -0.78 -11.99
N GLY A 33 6.62 -1.12 -11.00
CA GLY A 33 6.02 -2.44 -10.89
C GLY A 33 5.17 -2.80 -12.11
N PHE A 34 4.41 -1.85 -12.62
CA PHE A 34 3.59 -2.00 -13.81
C PHE A 34 4.42 -2.05 -15.09
N GLU A 35 5.28 -1.07 -15.32
CA GLU A 35 6.00 -0.90 -16.58
C GLU A 35 7.20 -1.84 -16.75
N ASN A 36 7.87 -2.20 -15.66
CA ASN A 36 9.16 -2.91 -15.72
C ASN A 36 9.10 -4.33 -15.15
N LEU A 37 8.22 -4.60 -14.18
CA LEU A 37 8.12 -5.92 -13.53
C LEU A 37 6.96 -6.77 -14.07
N GLY A 38 6.15 -6.23 -14.98
CA GLY A 38 5.00 -6.94 -15.55
C GLY A 38 3.92 -7.27 -14.50
N LEU A 39 3.87 -6.52 -13.39
CA LEU A 39 2.83 -6.67 -12.39
C LEU A 39 1.50 -6.20 -12.94
N ARG A 40 0.46 -6.96 -12.66
CA ARG A 40 -0.93 -6.63 -12.98
C ARG A 40 -1.66 -6.01 -11.80
N ARG A 41 -1.18 -6.28 -10.59
CA ARG A 41 -1.80 -5.83 -9.35
C ARG A 41 -0.75 -5.58 -8.28
N ILE A 42 -0.92 -4.49 -7.54
CA ILE A 42 -0.12 -4.17 -6.37
C ILE A 42 -1.07 -3.95 -5.21
N PHE A 43 -0.76 -4.49 -4.04
CA PHE A 43 -1.57 -4.32 -2.84
C PHE A 43 -0.72 -3.92 -1.63
N ALA A 44 -1.35 -3.35 -0.62
CA ALA A 44 -0.70 -2.92 0.61
C ALA A 44 -1.61 -3.14 1.81
N GLY A 45 -1.08 -3.76 2.87
CA GLY A 45 -1.72 -3.82 4.18
C GLY A 45 -1.34 -2.61 5.03
N VAL A 46 -2.32 -2.01 5.70
CA VAL A 46 -2.12 -0.85 6.59
C VAL A 46 -2.75 -1.11 7.94
N PHE A 47 -2.00 -0.92 9.04
CA PHE A 47 -2.55 -0.98 10.39
C PHE A 47 -3.72 0.02 10.57
N GLU A 48 -4.77 -0.36 11.30
CA GLU A 48 -5.97 0.47 11.49
C GLU A 48 -5.68 1.91 11.95
N PHE A 49 -4.66 2.10 12.81
CA PHE A 49 -4.31 3.41 13.36
C PHE A 49 -3.48 4.28 12.39
N ASN A 50 -2.97 3.73 11.29
CA ASN A 50 -2.07 4.44 10.38
C ASN A 50 -2.82 5.14 9.24
N VAL A 51 -3.65 6.11 9.60
CA VAL A 51 -4.47 6.90 8.66
C VAL A 51 -3.62 7.64 7.63
N ILE A 52 -2.39 8.05 7.98
CA ILE A 52 -1.48 8.75 7.07
C ILE A 52 -1.08 7.84 5.91
N SER A 53 -0.76 6.58 6.18
CA SER A 53 -0.42 5.61 5.13
C SER A 53 -1.62 5.31 4.22
N MET A 54 -2.84 5.24 4.76
CA MET A 54 -4.06 5.08 3.96
C MET A 54 -4.21 6.24 2.95
N LYS A 55 -4.05 7.48 3.41
CA LYS A 55 -4.09 8.68 2.54
C LYS A 55 -2.98 8.69 1.48
N VAL A 56 -1.80 8.15 1.79
CA VAL A 56 -0.71 8.02 0.80
C VAL A 56 -1.12 7.08 -0.34
N LEU A 57 -1.76 5.95 -0.01
CA LEU A 57 -2.24 4.97 -0.99
C LEU A 57 -3.38 5.56 -1.83
N GLU A 58 -4.37 6.18 -1.20
CA GLU A 58 -5.52 6.82 -1.87
C GLU A 58 -5.06 7.89 -2.87
N LYS A 59 -4.09 8.73 -2.48
CA LYS A 59 -3.47 9.73 -3.39
C LYS A 59 -2.75 9.11 -4.59
N ASN A 60 -2.36 7.85 -4.50
CA ASN A 60 -1.70 7.10 -5.58
C ASN A 60 -2.67 6.21 -6.37
N GLY A 61 -3.98 6.43 -6.21
CA GLY A 61 -5.02 5.69 -6.94
C GLY A 61 -5.25 4.27 -6.44
N TYR A 62 -4.77 3.93 -5.24
CA TYR A 62 -5.14 2.68 -4.60
C TYR A 62 -6.55 2.79 -4.03
N GLN A 63 -7.32 1.72 -4.18
CA GLN A 63 -8.67 1.58 -3.66
C GLN A 63 -8.66 0.68 -2.42
N LYS A 64 -9.58 0.93 -1.50
CA LYS A 64 -9.77 0.07 -0.32
C LYS A 64 -10.44 -1.23 -0.76
N GLU A 65 -9.79 -2.36 -0.51
CA GLU A 65 -10.31 -3.68 -0.83
C GLU A 65 -11.15 -4.26 0.31
N GLY A 66 -10.70 -4.06 1.55
CA GLY A 66 -11.34 -4.68 2.70
C GLY A 66 -10.65 -4.36 4.02
N ILE A 67 -11.25 -4.87 5.09
CA ILE A 67 -10.72 -4.81 6.45
C ILE A 67 -10.61 -6.22 6.99
N PHE A 68 -9.40 -6.67 7.27
CA PHE A 68 -9.11 -7.97 7.86
C PHE A 68 -9.08 -7.80 9.37
N LYS A 69 -10.15 -8.25 10.03
CA LYS A 69 -10.36 -8.06 11.47
C LYS A 69 -9.32 -8.82 12.29
N LYS A 70 -8.71 -8.12 13.25
CA LYS A 70 -7.76 -8.70 14.22
C LYS A 70 -6.65 -9.56 13.58
N SER A 71 -6.15 -9.11 12.43
CA SER A 71 -5.25 -9.89 11.57
C SER A 71 -3.76 -9.58 11.78
N VAL A 72 -3.42 -8.51 12.51
CA VAL A 72 -2.03 -8.08 12.69
C VAL A 72 -1.72 -7.77 14.16
N ILE A 73 -0.52 -8.17 14.61
CA ILE A 73 -0.01 -7.92 15.96
C ILE A 73 1.14 -6.92 15.88
N LYS A 74 1.06 -5.85 16.67
CA LYS A 74 2.15 -4.87 16.82
C LYS A 74 2.21 -4.35 18.24
N ASN A 75 3.40 -4.41 18.85
CA ASN A 75 3.64 -4.00 20.24
C ASN A 75 2.64 -4.68 21.21
N ASP A 76 2.52 -6.01 21.10
CA ASP A 76 1.62 -6.87 21.90
C ASP A 76 0.13 -6.50 21.83
N ARG A 77 -0.27 -5.70 20.83
CA ARG A 77 -1.67 -5.34 20.56
C ARG A 77 -2.12 -5.89 19.23
N ILE A 78 -3.37 -6.34 19.19
CA ILE A 78 -4.02 -6.90 18.00
C ILE A 78 -4.86 -5.81 17.33
N TRP A 79 -4.59 -5.57 16.06
CA TRP A 79 -5.21 -4.52 15.25
C TRP A 79 -5.88 -5.10 14.01
N ASP A 80 -6.81 -4.35 13.43
CA ASP A 80 -7.31 -4.62 12.09
C ASP A 80 -6.27 -4.20 11.04
N GLU A 81 -6.28 -4.90 9.90
CA GLU A 81 -5.52 -4.51 8.71
C GLU A 81 -6.48 -3.97 7.65
N HIS A 82 -6.23 -2.76 7.18
CA HIS A 82 -6.91 -2.18 6.03
C HIS A 82 -6.13 -2.53 4.77
N ARG A 83 -6.74 -3.32 3.90
CA ARG A 83 -6.13 -3.73 2.63
C ARG A 83 -6.51 -2.73 1.54
N TYR A 84 -5.49 -2.27 0.82
CA TYR A 84 -5.62 -1.43 -0.35
C TYR A 84 -4.99 -2.12 -1.57
N TYR A 85 -5.48 -1.81 -2.75
CA TYR A 85 -4.96 -2.36 -4.00
C TYR A 85 -5.02 -1.36 -5.15
N ARG A 86 -4.19 -1.59 -6.15
CA ARG A 86 -4.26 -0.94 -7.45
C ARG A 86 -3.98 -1.96 -8.53
N VAL A 87 -4.75 -1.91 -9.62
CA VAL A 87 -4.55 -2.74 -10.81
C VAL A 87 -3.89 -1.93 -11.92
N HIS A 88 -3.17 -2.63 -12.81
CA HIS A 88 -2.62 -2.03 -14.01
C HIS A 88 -3.75 -1.41 -14.86
N PRO A 89 -3.62 -0.19 -15.40
CA PRO A 89 -4.68 0.49 -16.13
C PRO A 89 -5.29 -0.33 -17.28
N ASP A 90 -4.48 -1.09 -18.00
CA ASP A 90 -4.92 -1.93 -19.13
C ASP A 90 -5.89 -3.06 -18.74
N ILE A 91 -6.07 -3.33 -17.44
CA ILE A 91 -7.02 -4.33 -16.92
C ILE A 91 -8.00 -3.75 -15.90
N ALA A 92 -8.00 -2.42 -15.73
CA ALA A 92 -8.81 -1.71 -14.74
C ALA A 92 -10.25 -1.48 -15.23
#